data_AF-A0A7U9NCA1-F1
#
_entry.id   AF-A0A7U9NCA1-F1
#
_cell.length_a   1.000
_cell.length_b   1.000
_cell.length_c   1.000
_cell.angle_alpha   90.00
_cell.angle_beta   90.00
_cell.angle_gamma   90.00
#
_symmetry.space_group_name_H-M   'P 1'
#
loop_
_entity.id
_entity.type
_entity.pdbx_description
1 polymer ?
#
loop_
_entity_poly.entity_id
_entity_poly.type
_entity_poly.pdbx_seq_one_letter_code
_entity_poly.pdbx_strand_id
1 'polypeptide(L)'
;MHEISMMMSIALRFIPILLEETDKIMKAQIARGADFESGNLIKKAKSLVPLLVPLFISAFRRANDLAMAMEARCYRGGEHRTKMKPLIYKKRDALAYGAVVCYLALCVVFGKILL
;
A
#
# COMPACT_ATOMS: atom_id res chain seq x y z
N MET A 1 -0.24 14.70 10.66
CA MET A 1 -0.81 13.33 10.68
C MET A 1 -1.78 13.04 9.52
N HIS A 2 -2.61 13.99 9.07
CA HIS A 2 -3.55 13.77 7.95
C HIS A 2 -2.87 13.43 6.61
N GLU A 3 -1.72 14.05 6.32
CA GLU A 3 -0.98 13.84 5.07
C GLU A 3 -0.41 12.43 4.96
N ILE A 4 0.15 11.88 6.05
CA ILE A 4 0.65 10.49 6.08
C ILE A 4 -0.51 9.52 5.86
N SER A 5 -1.66 9.72 6.51
CA SER A 5 -2.85 8.89 6.28
C SER A 5 -3.35 8.96 4.83
N MET A 6 -3.27 10.14 4.21
CA MET A 6 -3.61 10.32 2.80
C MET A 6 -2.63 9.58 1.88
N MET A 7 -1.32 9.77 2.08
CA MET A 7 -0.27 9.07 1.32
C MET A 7 -0.44 7.55 1.42
N MET A 8 -0.67 7.03 2.63
CA MET A 8 -0.92 5.61 2.86
C MET A 8 -2.20 5.13 2.16
N SER A 9 -3.29 5.89 2.22
CA SER A 9 -4.55 5.51 1.55
C SER A 9 -4.41 5.48 0.02
N ILE A 10 -3.66 6.42 -0.55
CA ILE A 10 -3.34 6.44 -1.99
C ILE A 10 -2.46 5.26 -2.34
N ALA A 11 -1.40 5.00 -1.56
CA ALA A 11 -0.49 3.89 -1.79
C ALA A 11 -1.24 2.55 -1.78
N LEU A 12 -2.08 2.30 -0.76
CA LEU A 12 -2.90 1.09 -0.66
C LEU A 12 -3.84 0.91 -1.86
N ARG A 13 -4.40 2.00 -2.39
CA ARG A 13 -5.23 1.95 -3.60
C ARG A 13 -4.39 1.74 -4.87
N PHE A 14 -3.16 2.23 -4.91
CA PHE A 14 -2.30 2.17 -6.10
C PHE A 14 -1.59 0.82 -6.24
N ILE A 15 -1.27 0.13 -5.15
CA ILE A 15 -0.65 -1.21 -5.16
C ILE A 15 -1.37 -2.19 -6.11
N PRO A 16 -2.68 -2.46 -5.96
CA PRO A 16 -3.35 -3.43 -6.83
C PRO A 16 -3.31 -3.01 -8.31
N ILE A 17 -3.44 -1.71 -8.58
CA ILE A 17 -3.44 -1.20 -9.96
C ILE A 17 -2.04 -1.32 -10.59
N LEU A 18 -0.98 -1.06 -9.82
CA LEU A 18 0.40 -1.21 -10.30
C LEU A 18 0.75 -2.68 -10.54
N LEU A 19 0.23 -3.61 -9.74
CA LEU A 19 0.41 -5.05 -9.97
C LEU A 19 -0.26 -5.51 -11.27
N GLU A 20 -1.51 -5.09 -11.52
CA GLU A 20 -2.20 -5.37 -12.78
C GLU A 20 -1.47 -4.78 -13.99
N GLU A 21 -0.95 -3.56 -13.85
CA GLU A 21 -0.19 -2.88 -14.92
C GLU A 21 1.15 -3.57 -15.18
N THR A 22 1.83 -4.00 -14.12
CA THR A 22 3.05 -4.81 -14.21
C THR A 22 2.79 -6.11 -14.96
N ASP A 23 1.72 -6.84 -14.63
CA ASP A 23 1.34 -8.08 -15.33
C ASP A 23 1.04 -7.84 -16.82
N LYS A 24 0.32 -6.77 -17.15
CA LYS A 24 0.04 -6.38 -18.54
C LYS A 24 1.32 -6.06 -19.31
N ILE A 25 2.22 -5.26 -18.74
CA ILE A 25 3.49 -4.90 -19.38
C ILE A 25 4.36 -6.15 -19.54
N MET A 26 4.45 -7.00 -18.51
CA MET A 26 5.22 -8.23 -18.54
C MET A 26 4.76 -9.16 -19.66
N LYS A 27 3.45 -9.43 -19.77
CA LYS A 27 2.88 -10.23 -20.85
C LYS A 27 3.12 -9.62 -22.23
N ALA A 28 3.03 -8.30 -22.37
CA ALA A 28 3.32 -7.61 -23.63
C ALA A 28 4.79 -7.71 -24.04
N GLN A 29 5.73 -7.65 -23.08
CA GLN A 29 7.15 -7.81 -23.36
C GLN A 29 7.50 -9.27 -23.69
N ILE A 30 6.89 -10.26 -23.01
CA ILE A 30 7.04 -11.69 -23.35
C ILE A 30 6.56 -11.94 -24.79
N ALA A 31 5.41 -11.38 -25.18
CA ALA A 31 4.91 -11.47 -26.55
C ALA A 31 5.84 -10.83 -27.60
N ARG A 32 6.66 -9.85 -27.19
CA ARG A 32 7.69 -9.22 -28.02
C ARG A 32 9.04 -9.97 -28.00
N GLY A 33 9.09 -11.14 -27.37
CA GLY A 33 10.29 -11.98 -27.29
C GLY A 33 11.24 -11.64 -26.13
N ALA A 34 10.80 -10.85 -25.15
CA ALA A 34 11.60 -10.63 -23.95
C ALA A 34 11.58 -11.88 -23.06
N ASP A 35 12.78 -12.31 -22.66
CA ASP A 35 12.98 -13.42 -21.73
C ASP A 35 13.41 -12.88 -20.36
N PHE A 36 12.56 -13.08 -19.36
CA PHE A 36 12.78 -12.64 -17.98
C PHE A 36 13.33 -13.78 -17.08
N GLU A 37 13.29 -15.02 -17.55
CA GLU A 37 13.56 -16.23 -16.75
C GLU A 37 14.98 -16.75 -16.99
N SER A 38 15.54 -16.59 -18.19
CA SER A 38 16.84 -17.19 -18.56
C SER A 38 18.06 -16.26 -18.41
N GLY A 39 19.22 -16.85 -18.09
CA GLY A 39 20.53 -16.21 -18.06
C GLY A 39 21.06 -15.78 -16.69
N ASN A 40 22.25 -15.18 -16.70
CA ASN A 40 22.96 -14.70 -15.50
C ASN A 40 22.20 -13.55 -14.80
N LEU A 41 22.46 -13.34 -13.50
CA LEU A 41 21.89 -12.25 -12.68
C LEU A 41 21.94 -10.86 -13.36
N ILE A 42 23.05 -10.55 -14.04
CA ILE A 42 23.23 -9.28 -14.76
C ILE A 42 22.29 -9.17 -15.97
N LYS A 43 22.06 -10.28 -16.69
CA LYS A 43 21.15 -10.33 -17.84
C LYS A 43 19.69 -10.18 -17.39
N LYS A 44 19.33 -10.82 -16.27
CA LYS A 44 18.01 -10.66 -15.63
C LYS A 44 17.76 -9.23 -15.16
N ALA A 45 18.75 -8.58 -14.54
CA ALA A 45 18.61 -7.17 -14.14
C ALA A 45 18.38 -6.25 -15.36
N LYS A 46 19.08 -6.49 -16.48
CA LYS A 46 18.88 -5.73 -17.72
C LYS A 46 17.52 -6.01 -18.36
N SER A 47 17.02 -7.25 -18.31
CA SER A 47 15.72 -7.59 -18.89
C SER A 47 14.54 -6.97 -18.14
N LEU A 48 14.72 -6.51 -16.90
CA LEU A 48 13.71 -5.75 -16.14
C LEU A 48 13.57 -4.29 -16.56
N VAL A 49 14.56 -3.70 -17.25
CA VAL A 49 14.51 -2.28 -17.65
C VAL A 49 13.30 -1.93 -18.53
N PRO A 50 12.94 -2.72 -19.56
CA PRO A 50 11.74 -2.51 -20.38
C PRO A 50 10.41 -2.65 -19.62
N LEU A 51 10.41 -3.28 -18.44
CA LEU A 51 9.25 -3.33 -17.55
C LEU A 51 9.19 -2.09 -16.66
N LEU A 52 10.34 -1.72 -16.08
CA LEU A 52 10.46 -0.67 -15.09
C LEU A 52 10.20 0.72 -15.69
N VAL A 53 10.78 1.03 -16.85
CA VAL A 53 10.65 2.36 -17.47
C VAL A 53 9.17 2.73 -17.78
N PRO A 54 8.38 1.87 -18.46
CA PRO A 54 6.97 2.17 -18.70
C PRO A 54 6.13 2.26 -17.42
N LEU A 55 6.40 1.39 -16.44
CA LEU A 55 5.70 1.41 -15.16
C LEU A 55 5.92 2.72 -14.41
N PHE A 56 7.16 3.22 -14.38
CA PHE A 56 7.49 4.51 -13.76
C PHE A 56 6.80 5.67 -14.47
N ILE A 57 6.85 5.72 -15.81
CA ILE A 57 6.20 6.79 -16.58
C ILE A 57 4.69 6.79 -16.33
N SER A 58 4.06 5.62 -16.28
CA SER A 58 2.64 5.49 -15.98
C SER A 58 2.30 5.92 -14.55
N ALA A 59 3.12 5.51 -13.57
CA ALA A 59 2.93 5.91 -12.17
C ALA A 59 3.04 7.43 -11.98
N PHE A 60 4.02 8.08 -12.61
CA PHE A 60 4.16 9.54 -12.59
C PHE A 60 2.99 10.25 -13.25
N ARG A 61 2.54 9.78 -14.41
CA ARG A 61 1.34 10.32 -15.08
C ARG A 61 0.12 10.25 -14.16
N ARG A 62 -0.12 9.08 -13.55
CA ARG A 62 -1.25 8.90 -12.63
C ARG A 62 -1.14 9.77 -11.39
N ALA A 63 0.07 9.99 -10.87
CA ALA A 63 0.29 10.91 -9.76
C ALA A 63 -0.06 12.35 -10.15
N ASN A 64 0.33 12.78 -11.35
CA ASN A 64 -0.02 14.11 -11.87
C ASN A 64 -1.52 14.28 -12.10
N ASP A 65 -2.17 13.30 -12.73
CA ASP A 65 -3.61 13.30 -12.94
C ASP A 65 -4.37 13.34 -11.61
N LEU A 66 -3.89 12.58 -10.61
CA LEU A 66 -4.45 12.60 -9.26
C LEU A 66 -4.27 13.96 -8.60
N ALA A 67 -3.07 14.56 -8.65
CA ALA A 67 -2.80 15.86 -8.08
C ALA A 67 -3.71 16.94 -8.70
N MET A 68 -3.81 16.97 -10.02
CA MET A 68 -4.69 17.88 -10.75
C MET A 68 -6.17 17.67 -10.38
N ALA A 69 -6.62 16.42 -10.31
CA ALA A 69 -8.00 16.10 -9.90
C ALA A 69 -8.28 16.50 -8.44
N MET A 70 -7.27 16.44 -7.58
CA MET A 70 -7.36 16.87 -6.19
C MET A 70 -7.46 18.39 -6.10
N GLU A 71 -6.65 19.13 -6.82
CA GLU A 71 -6.72 20.59 -6.91
C GLU A 71 -8.07 21.06 -7.47
N ALA A 72 -8.56 20.41 -8.54
CA ALA A 72 -9.87 20.71 -9.13
C ALA A 72 -11.04 20.46 -8.16
N ARG A 73 -10.89 19.52 -7.23
CA ARG A 73 -11.85 19.28 -6.13
C ARG A 73 -11.61 20.18 -4.92
N CYS A 74 -10.83 21.25 -5.08
CA CYS A 74 -10.44 22.18 -4.03
C CYS A 74 -9.82 21.47 -2.82
N TYR A 75 -9.10 20.36 -3.03
CA TYR A 75 -8.36 19.71 -1.97
C TYR A 75 -7.20 20.62 -1.57
N ARG A 76 -7.34 21.27 -0.42
CA ARG A 76 -6.26 22.00 0.25
C ARG A 76 -5.83 21.16 1.46
N GLY A 77 -4.56 20.77 1.51
CA GLY A 77 -3.97 20.15 2.69
C GLY A 77 -4.08 21.13 3.87
N GLY A 78 -4.56 20.68 5.02
CA GLY A 78 -4.77 21.56 6.15
C GLY A 78 -5.40 20.89 7.37
N GLU A 79 -5.26 21.55 8.51
CA GLU A 79 -5.95 21.19 9.75
C GLU A 79 -7.45 21.52 9.64
N HIS A 80 -8.31 20.77 10.33
CA HIS A 80 -9.79 20.84 10.30
C HIS A 80 -10.53 20.15 9.15
N ARG A 81 -9.98 19.09 8.54
CA ARG A 81 -10.77 18.23 7.63
C ARG A 81 -11.69 17.27 8.38
N THR A 82 -12.92 17.12 7.89
CA THR A 82 -13.88 16.13 8.36
C THR A 82 -13.59 14.74 7.79
N LYS A 83 -13.76 13.70 8.61
CA LYS A 83 -13.58 12.30 8.18
C LYS A 83 -14.91 11.77 7.65
N MET A 84 -14.97 11.41 6.37
CA MET A 84 -16.18 10.82 5.77
C MET A 84 -16.55 9.46 6.40
N LYS A 85 -15.55 8.67 6.80
CA LYS A 85 -15.74 7.38 7.48
C LYS A 85 -15.08 7.44 8.87
N PRO A 86 -15.77 7.96 9.89
CA PRO A 86 -15.25 7.93 11.25
C PRO A 86 -15.18 6.50 11.77
N LEU A 87 -14.21 6.23 12.64
CA LEU A 87 -14.10 4.94 13.33
C LEU A 87 -15.18 4.89 14.42
N ILE A 88 -16.16 4.00 14.26
CA ILE A 88 -17.25 3.81 15.23
C ILE A 88 -16.96 2.56 16.04
N TYR A 89 -16.59 2.74 17.31
CA TYR A 89 -16.34 1.64 18.23
C TYR A 89 -17.64 0.87 18.51
N LYS A 90 -17.54 -0.45 18.51
CA LYS A 90 -18.65 -1.36 18.83
C LYS A 90 -18.34 -2.14 20.11
N LYS A 91 -19.38 -2.72 20.71
CA LYS A 91 -19.25 -3.56 21.92
C LYS A 91 -18.25 -4.73 21.75
N ARG A 92 -18.09 -5.22 20.50
CA ARG A 92 -17.11 -6.24 20.15
C ARG A 92 -15.66 -5.76 20.32
N ASP A 93 -15.38 -4.49 20.07
CA ASP A 93 -14.04 -3.92 20.23
C ASP A 93 -13.69 -3.85 21.72
N ALA A 94 -14.64 -3.46 22.57
CA ALA A 94 -14.47 -3.47 24.02
C ALA A 94 -14.21 -4.89 24.56
N LEU A 95 -14.95 -5.90 24.08
CA LEU A 95 -14.71 -7.30 24.45
C LEU A 95 -13.31 -7.76 24.00
N ALA A 96 -12.88 -7.40 22.78
CA ALA A 96 -11.56 -7.75 22.26
C ALA A 96 -10.44 -7.11 23.10
N TYR A 97 -10.56 -5.84 23.46
CA TYR A 97 -9.61 -5.18 24.36
C TYR A 97 -9.56 -5.86 25.73
N GLY A 98 -10.72 -6.20 26.30
CA GLY A 98 -10.80 -6.94 27.56
C GLY A 98 -10.09 -8.29 27.49
N ALA A 99 -10.31 -9.06 26.42
CA ALA A 99 -9.65 -10.33 26.20
C ALA A 99 -8.12 -10.20 26.10
N VAL A 100 -7.62 -9.21 25.36
CA VAL A 100 -6.17 -8.94 25.23
C VAL A 100 -5.55 -8.55 26.57
N VAL A 101 -6.22 -7.70 27.35
CA VAL A 101 -5.74 -7.29 28.69
C VAL A 101 -5.74 -8.48 29.66
N CYS A 102 -6.80 -9.29 29.68
CA CYS A 102 -6.86 -10.49 30.50
C CYS A 102 -5.76 -11.50 30.12
N TYR A 103 -5.52 -11.71 28.83
CA TYR A 103 -4.45 -12.58 28.34
C TYR A 103 -3.07 -12.11 28.82
N LEU A 104 -2.77 -10.82 28.65
CA LEU A 104 -1.51 -10.24 29.13
C LEU A 104 -1.37 -10.35 30.65
N ALA A 105 -2.43 -10.08 31.41
CA ALA A 105 -2.41 -10.20 32.86
C ALA A 105 -2.14 -11.64 33.31
N LEU A 106 -2.78 -12.63 32.68
CA LEU A 106 -2.52 -14.04 32.95
C LEU A 106 -1.07 -14.42 32.62
N CYS A 107 -0.54 -14.00 31.48
CA CYS A 107 0.87 -14.25 31.12
C CYS A 107 1.85 -13.66 32.14
N VAL A 108 1.62 -12.43 32.62
CA VAL A 108 2.49 -11.79 33.62
C VAL A 108 2.39 -12.48 34.97
N VAL A 109 1.20 -12.86 35.40
CA VAL A 109 0.98 -13.59 36.66
C VAL A 109 1.63 -14.98 36.58
N PHE A 110 1.44 -15.70 35.49
CA PHE A 110 2.06 -17.01 35.28
C PHE A 110 3.59 -16.92 35.24
N GLY A 111 4.14 -15.89 34.56
CA GLY A 111 5.58 -15.62 34.53
C GLY A 111 6.16 -15.27 35.90
N LYS A 112 5.39 -14.58 36.76
CA LYS A 112 5.77 -14.33 38.16
C LYS A 112 5.65 -15.53 39.09
N ILE A 113 4.86 -16.54 38.72
CA ILE A 113 4.68 -17.76 39.51
C ILE A 113 5.70 -18.83 39.11
N LEU A 114 6.15 -18.83 37.85
CA LEU A 114 7.12 -19.79 37.32
C LEU A 114 8.60 -19.39 37.55
N LEU A 115 8.87 -18.11 37.84
CA LEU A 115 10.20 -17.52 38.07
C LEU A 115 10.34 -17.12 39.54
#